data_AF-A0A8H6VEZ4-F1
#
_entry.id   AF-A0A8H6VEZ4-F1
#
_cell.length_a   1.000
_cell.length_b   1.000
_cell.length_c   1.000
_cell.angle_alpha   90.00
_cell.angle_beta   90.00
_cell.angle_gamma   90.00
#
_symmetry.space_group_name_H-M   'P 1'
#
loop_
_entity.id
_entity.type
_entity.pdbx_description
1 polymer ?
#
loop_
_entity_poly.entity_id
_entity_poly.type
_entity_poly.pdbx_seq_one_letter_code
_entity_poly.pdbx_strand_id
1 'polypeptide(L)'
;IQYRAEVGETNCRQGSSFYVAGAPRSSDEVRQEADATRFLEGNSQNASNLTAYASPPTPRPVLYHPHLQHLHPTTTTTTPSTMADEEMEPSLKPIVDQKTLKWIFVGGKGGVGKTTTSCSLAVQMAKARKSVLLISTDPAHNLSDAFGVKFGKDAKPVPGVEGLAAMEIDPNGSITDLIAAGGDDAQEAMAGLGGVGNMFQDMAFSIPGVDEAMSFAEVLKQVKGMEYELIIFDTAPTGHTLRFLQFPTVLEKALEKLSALSQQFGPMINNLIGARGGLPNGQSFDDVLKKMNDLQETIGEVNKQFKNPDLTTFVPVLIPEFLSLYETERMIQELGSYEIDTHAMVVNQLLFPKKDNPCEQCNSRRKMQKKYLEQIDDLYGEDFHVVKMPLLVDEVRGVESISKFSEMLIKPYQPPQ
;
A
#
# COMPACT_ATOMS: atom_id res chain seq x y z
N ILE A 1 52.60 -37.46 -15.30
CA ILE A 1 53.67 -37.00 -16.21
C ILE A 1 53.24 -35.63 -16.71
N GLN A 2 54.12 -34.62 -16.58
CA GLN A 2 53.94 -33.22 -16.96
C GLN A 2 53.43 -33.04 -18.40
N TYR A 3 52.82 -31.89 -18.71
CA TYR A 3 53.28 -30.92 -19.74
C TYR A 3 52.32 -29.70 -19.65
N ARG A 4 52.74 -28.56 -19.10
CA ARG A 4 53.56 -27.45 -19.63
C ARG A 4 52.81 -26.58 -20.66
N ALA A 5 52.80 -25.29 -20.36
CA ALA A 5 52.12 -24.18 -20.99
C ALA A 5 52.61 -23.83 -22.40
N GLU A 6 51.78 -23.09 -23.15
CA GLU A 6 52.25 -22.00 -24.01
C GLU A 6 51.16 -20.94 -24.22
N VAL A 7 51.61 -19.68 -24.30
CA VAL A 7 50.87 -18.43 -24.40
C VAL A 7 50.73 -18.05 -25.88
N GLY A 8 49.60 -17.47 -26.29
CA GLY A 8 49.42 -16.90 -27.62
C GLY A 8 48.27 -15.89 -27.70
N GLU A 9 48.63 -14.66 -28.04
CA GLU A 9 47.81 -13.44 -28.07
C GLU A 9 46.77 -13.34 -29.21
N THR A 10 45.77 -12.49 -28.94
CA THR A 10 45.05 -11.56 -29.84
C THR A 10 44.00 -12.04 -30.87
N ASN A 11 42.79 -11.50 -30.66
CA ASN A 11 41.86 -10.85 -31.62
C ASN A 11 41.79 -11.36 -33.06
N CYS A 12 40.60 -11.77 -33.52
CA CYS A 12 39.63 -10.92 -34.24
C CYS A 12 38.59 -11.79 -35.00
N ARG A 13 37.30 -11.46 -34.85
CA ARG A 13 36.19 -11.53 -35.84
C ARG A 13 36.09 -12.75 -36.80
N GLN A 14 34.97 -13.49 -36.74
CA GLN A 14 33.79 -13.40 -37.63
C GLN A 14 32.96 -14.71 -37.70
N GLY A 15 31.63 -14.56 -37.62
CA GLY A 15 30.58 -15.47 -38.16
C GLY A 15 30.32 -16.74 -37.35
N SER A 16 29.11 -17.20 -37.05
CA SER A 16 27.71 -16.93 -37.41
C SER A 16 26.89 -17.75 -36.37
N SER A 17 25.61 -17.57 -36.02
CA SER A 17 24.43 -17.21 -36.78
C SER A 17 23.21 -17.10 -35.82
N PHE A 18 22.14 -16.50 -36.33
CA PHE A 18 20.72 -16.58 -35.92
C PHE A 18 20.26 -15.84 -34.65
N TYR A 19 19.67 -14.65 -34.84
CA TYR A 19 18.44 -14.26 -34.16
C TYR A 19 17.47 -13.56 -35.12
N VAL A 20 16.20 -13.93 -35.00
CA VAL A 20 15.05 -13.56 -35.83
C VAL A 20 14.58 -12.14 -35.50
N ALA A 21 14.11 -11.44 -36.54
CA ALA A 21 13.71 -10.04 -36.53
C ALA A 21 12.39 -9.75 -35.78
N GLY A 22 12.36 -8.60 -35.08
CA GLY A 22 11.16 -7.90 -34.62
C GLY A 22 11.16 -6.45 -35.16
N ALA A 23 9.97 -5.93 -35.44
CA ALA A 23 9.65 -4.74 -36.24
C ALA A 23 10.19 -3.37 -35.72
N PRO A 24 10.19 -2.29 -36.54
CA PRO A 24 10.96 -1.06 -36.29
C PRO A 24 10.23 -0.06 -35.37
N ARG A 25 11.01 0.59 -34.48
CA ARG A 25 10.56 1.72 -33.63
C ARG A 25 10.47 3.02 -34.42
N SER A 26 9.51 3.88 -34.05
CA SER A 26 9.23 5.17 -34.69
C SER A 26 10.30 6.22 -34.38
N SER A 27 10.45 7.18 -35.29
CA SER A 27 11.47 8.23 -35.31
C SER A 27 11.40 9.28 -34.18
N ASP A 28 10.47 9.14 -33.24
CA ASP A 28 10.32 10.07 -32.10
C ASP A 28 11.06 9.60 -30.83
N GLU A 29 11.31 8.29 -30.67
CA GLU A 29 12.06 7.77 -29.52
C GLU A 29 13.56 8.06 -29.60
N VAL A 30 14.12 8.21 -30.81
CA VAL A 30 15.56 8.52 -31.02
C VAL A 30 15.89 9.99 -30.74
N ARG A 31 14.89 10.88 -30.69
CA ARG A 31 15.10 12.32 -30.46
C ARG A 31 15.17 12.72 -28.99
N GLN A 32 14.54 11.95 -28.08
CA GLN A 32 14.55 12.29 -26.65
C GLN A 32 15.82 11.84 -25.91
N GLU A 33 16.52 10.80 -26.38
CA GLU A 33 17.80 10.39 -25.78
C GLU A 33 18.97 11.31 -26.17
N ALA A 34 18.90 11.98 -27.33
CA ALA A 34 19.96 12.87 -27.79
C ALA A 34 19.99 14.25 -27.07
N ASP A 35 18.88 14.69 -26.48
CA ASP A 35 18.81 15.95 -25.73
C ASP A 35 19.20 15.81 -24.25
N ALA A 36 19.11 14.61 -23.68
CA ALA A 36 19.53 14.35 -22.30
C ALA A 36 21.06 14.33 -22.14
N THR A 37 21.80 13.93 -23.18
CA THR A 37 23.28 13.90 -23.14
C THR A 37 23.92 15.27 -23.38
N ARG A 38 23.20 16.22 -24.01
CA ARG A 38 23.70 17.59 -24.26
C ARG A 38 23.59 18.53 -23.06
N PHE A 39 22.77 18.20 -22.06
CA PHE A 39 22.61 19.04 -20.87
C PHE A 39 23.69 18.80 -19.80
N LEU A 40 24.51 17.76 -19.93
CA LEU A 40 25.56 17.39 -18.96
C LEU A 40 26.99 17.76 -19.37
N GLU A 41 27.23 18.26 -20.59
CA GLU A 41 28.57 18.69 -21.05
C GLU A 41 28.77 20.22 -21.09
N GLY A 42 27.75 21.00 -20.74
CA GLY A 42 27.75 22.45 -20.87
C GLY A 42 27.87 23.23 -19.56
N ASN A 43 28.82 22.90 -18.66
CA ASN A 43 29.21 23.85 -17.60
C ASN A 43 30.56 23.57 -16.89
N SER A 44 31.57 23.05 -17.61
CA SER A 44 32.94 22.93 -17.10
C SER A 44 33.83 24.11 -17.50
N GLN A 45 33.38 25.36 -17.34
CA GLN A 45 34.25 26.54 -17.47
C GLN A 45 33.81 27.64 -16.50
N ASN A 46 34.19 27.50 -15.23
CA ASN A 46 34.44 28.62 -14.30
C ASN A 46 35.01 28.10 -12.96
N ALA A 47 36.10 27.33 -13.05
CA ALA A 47 36.87 26.87 -11.91
C ALA A 47 38.21 27.63 -11.83
N SER A 48 38.14 28.94 -11.61
CA SER A 48 39.31 29.77 -11.32
C SER A 48 38.87 31.08 -10.68
N ASN A 49 38.40 30.99 -9.43
CA ASN A 49 38.46 32.03 -8.40
C ASN A 49 37.60 31.56 -7.23
N LEU A 50 38.24 31.14 -6.13
CA LEU A 50 37.78 31.21 -4.73
C LEU A 50 38.50 30.14 -3.89
N THR A 51 39.78 30.38 -3.61
CA THR A 51 40.45 29.87 -2.41
C THR A 51 40.35 30.92 -1.32
N ALA A 52 39.45 30.78 -0.34
CA ALA A 52 39.58 31.29 1.02
C ALA A 52 38.38 30.87 1.89
N TYR A 53 38.69 30.49 3.14
CA TYR A 53 37.80 30.19 4.28
C TYR A 53 37.20 28.77 4.38
N ALA A 54 37.97 27.92 5.06
CA ALA A 54 37.48 26.75 5.77
C ALA A 54 37.00 27.17 7.18
N SER A 55 35.75 26.83 7.51
CA SER A 55 35.21 26.76 8.88
C SER A 55 34.19 25.59 8.95
N PRO A 56 34.09 24.87 10.07
CA PRO A 56 33.27 23.66 10.18
C PRO A 56 31.77 24.00 10.16
N PRO A 57 30.90 23.07 9.70
CA PRO A 57 29.46 23.33 9.67
C PRO A 57 28.90 23.37 11.09
N THR A 58 28.29 24.49 11.44
CA THR A 58 27.44 24.64 12.62
C THR A 58 26.13 23.87 12.43
N PRO A 59 25.56 23.25 13.48
CA PRO A 59 24.28 22.55 13.37
C PRO A 59 23.16 23.57 13.11
N ARG A 60 22.39 23.38 12.03
CA ARG A 60 21.17 24.16 11.79
C ARG A 60 20.07 23.67 12.75
N PRO A 61 19.23 24.59 13.25
CA PRO A 61 18.21 24.26 14.24
C PRO A 61 17.12 23.39 13.62
N VAL A 62 16.70 22.38 14.37
CA VAL A 62 15.49 21.60 14.16
C VAL A 62 14.31 22.58 14.20
N LEU A 63 13.57 22.71 13.10
CA LEU A 63 12.33 23.48 13.06
C LEU A 63 11.26 22.70 13.83
N TYR A 64 11.17 22.98 15.13
CA TYR A 64 10.03 22.59 15.96
C TYR A 64 8.84 23.44 15.51
N HIS A 65 7.84 22.84 14.86
CA HIS A 65 6.57 23.51 14.58
C HIS A 65 5.58 23.17 15.70
N PRO A 66 5.12 24.14 16.50
CA PRO A 66 4.21 23.88 17.61
C PRO A 66 2.78 23.94 17.11
N HIS A 67 2.22 22.84 16.60
CA HIS A 67 0.78 22.76 16.31
C HIS A 67 0.08 21.45 16.68
N LEU A 68 0.75 20.54 17.39
CA LEU A 68 0.12 19.30 17.91
C LEU A 68 -0.41 19.42 19.35
N GLN A 69 -0.90 20.60 19.77
CA GLN A 69 -1.42 20.78 21.15
C GLN A 69 -2.93 20.92 21.31
N HIS A 70 -3.73 20.82 20.26
CA HIS A 70 -5.18 21.10 20.38
C HIS A 70 -6.08 20.08 19.70
N LEU A 71 -6.07 18.84 20.19
CA LEU A 71 -7.20 17.92 20.08
C LEU A 71 -7.31 17.09 21.38
N HIS A 72 -7.86 17.69 22.44
CA HIS A 72 -8.33 16.93 23.61
C HIS A 72 -9.76 17.36 23.96
N PRO A 73 -10.71 16.42 24.14
CA PRO A 73 -11.98 16.70 24.81
C PRO A 73 -11.74 16.95 26.30
N THR A 74 -12.44 17.93 26.86
CA THR A 74 -12.39 18.27 28.28
C THR A 74 -12.94 17.15 29.17
N THR A 75 -12.12 16.61 30.07
CA THR A 75 -12.56 15.86 31.25
C THR A 75 -11.98 16.43 32.54
N THR A 76 -12.87 16.50 33.52
CA THR A 76 -12.79 17.11 34.86
C THR A 76 -11.67 16.57 35.75
N THR A 77 -11.09 17.49 36.51
CA THR A 77 -10.01 17.35 37.48
C THR A 77 -10.30 16.32 38.57
N THR A 78 -9.43 15.31 38.69
CA THR A 78 -9.26 14.51 39.92
C THR A 78 -7.77 14.34 40.21
N THR A 79 -7.42 14.32 41.50
CA THR A 79 -6.10 14.41 42.14
C THR A 79 -4.98 13.50 41.58
N PRO A 80 -3.69 13.87 41.77
CA PRO A 80 -2.55 13.20 41.15
C PRO A 80 -2.25 11.85 41.84
N SER A 81 -2.61 10.76 41.18
CA SER A 81 -2.01 9.45 41.41
C SER A 81 -0.74 9.37 40.57
N THR A 82 0.36 8.96 41.21
CA THR A 82 1.60 8.50 40.56
C THR A 82 1.28 7.44 39.51
N MET A 83 1.15 7.84 38.25
CA MET A 83 1.21 6.94 37.10
C MET A 83 2.67 6.88 36.71
N ALA A 84 3.27 5.70 36.84
CA ALA A 84 4.48 5.41 36.08
C ALA A 84 4.08 5.40 34.60
N ASP A 85 4.93 5.95 33.74
CA ASP A 85 4.81 5.85 32.28
C ASP A 85 4.86 4.35 31.92
N GLU A 86 3.71 3.69 31.83
CA GLU A 86 3.63 2.29 31.42
C GLU A 86 3.69 2.24 29.89
N GLU A 87 4.89 2.03 29.34
CA GLU A 87 5.09 1.70 27.92
C GLU A 87 4.11 0.61 27.50
N MET A 88 3.47 0.79 26.35
CA MET A 88 2.51 -0.18 25.85
C MET A 88 3.17 -1.52 25.51
N GLU A 89 2.42 -2.61 25.68
CA GLU A 89 2.93 -3.96 25.40
C GLU A 89 3.46 -4.03 23.95
N PRO A 90 4.73 -4.42 23.72
CA PRO A 90 5.32 -4.44 22.38
C PRO A 90 4.89 -5.70 21.60
N SER A 91 3.58 -5.91 21.50
CA SER A 91 2.94 -7.04 20.80
C SER A 91 1.67 -6.60 20.07
N LEU A 92 1.28 -7.34 19.02
CA LEU A 92 -0.01 -7.17 18.33
C LEU A 92 -1.14 -7.92 19.03
N LYS A 93 -0.93 -8.41 20.27
CA LYS A 93 -1.94 -9.17 21.00
C LYS A 93 -3.25 -8.37 21.18
N PRO A 94 -3.22 -7.06 21.52
CA PRO A 94 -4.44 -6.27 21.66
C PRO A 94 -5.29 -6.23 20.37
N ILE A 95 -4.63 -6.12 19.20
CA ILE A 95 -5.30 -6.18 17.89
C ILE A 95 -5.93 -7.57 17.66
N VAL A 96 -5.24 -8.66 18.01
CA VAL A 96 -5.77 -10.04 17.87
C VAL A 96 -6.95 -10.32 18.82
N ASP A 97 -6.91 -9.74 20.01
CA ASP A 97 -7.93 -9.89 21.03
C ASP A 97 -9.20 -9.07 20.72
N GLN A 98 -9.07 -7.93 20.04
CA GLN A 98 -10.19 -7.05 19.69
C GLN A 98 -11.12 -7.72 18.65
N LYS A 99 -12.22 -8.31 19.13
CA LYS A 99 -13.16 -9.07 18.29
C LYS A 99 -14.09 -8.23 17.41
N THR A 100 -14.12 -6.93 17.60
CA THR A 100 -14.97 -6.03 16.81
C THR A 100 -14.36 -5.69 15.44
N LEU A 101 -13.03 -5.80 15.30
CA LEU A 101 -12.34 -5.50 14.06
C LEU A 101 -12.86 -6.37 12.92
N LYS A 102 -13.16 -5.72 11.80
CA LYS A 102 -13.55 -6.29 10.51
C LYS A 102 -12.50 -6.03 9.43
N TRP A 103 -11.72 -4.97 9.57
CA TRP A 103 -10.77 -4.51 8.57
C TRP A 103 -9.42 -4.24 9.23
N ILE A 104 -8.35 -4.82 8.70
CA ILE A 104 -6.99 -4.48 9.12
C ILE A 104 -6.17 -4.16 7.88
N PHE A 105 -5.59 -2.99 7.84
CA PHE A 105 -4.68 -2.59 6.79
C PHE A 105 -3.24 -2.75 7.26
N VAL A 106 -2.40 -3.34 6.43
CA VAL A 106 -0.96 -3.43 6.70
C VAL A 106 -0.24 -2.68 5.59
N GLY A 107 0.60 -1.72 5.97
CA GLY A 107 1.25 -0.83 5.01
C GLY A 107 2.59 -0.31 5.47
N GLY A 108 3.35 0.25 4.55
CA GLY A 108 4.71 0.71 4.80
C GLY A 108 5.48 0.95 3.51
N LYS A 109 6.75 1.33 3.65
CA LYS A 109 7.63 1.53 2.49
C LYS A 109 7.90 0.19 1.77
N GLY A 110 8.34 0.23 0.50
CA GLY A 110 8.86 -0.95 -0.19
C GLY A 110 10.07 -1.56 0.55
N GLY A 111 10.14 -2.90 0.62
CA GLY A 111 11.30 -3.62 1.18
C GLY A 111 11.36 -3.79 2.70
N VAL A 112 10.33 -3.38 3.45
CA VAL A 112 10.30 -3.46 4.93
C VAL A 112 9.69 -4.75 5.49
N GLY A 113 9.24 -5.67 4.63
CA GLY A 113 8.63 -6.94 5.06
C GLY A 113 7.11 -6.90 5.31
N LYS A 114 6.38 -5.99 4.65
CA LYS A 114 4.91 -5.85 4.76
C LYS A 114 4.19 -7.18 4.56
N THR A 115 4.37 -7.82 3.41
CA THR A 115 3.69 -9.08 3.08
C THR A 115 3.98 -10.17 4.11
N THR A 116 5.21 -10.29 4.61
CA THR A 116 5.55 -11.23 5.68
C THR A 116 4.77 -10.90 6.97
N THR A 117 4.68 -9.62 7.36
CA THR A 117 3.87 -9.17 8.49
C THR A 117 2.38 -9.44 8.26
N SER A 118 1.84 -9.14 7.08
CA SER A 118 0.44 -9.38 6.70
C SER A 118 0.08 -10.86 6.79
N CYS A 119 0.92 -11.74 6.22
CA CYS A 119 0.75 -13.19 6.31
C CYS A 119 0.79 -13.67 7.76
N SER A 120 1.74 -13.15 8.53
CA SER A 120 1.95 -13.55 9.92
C SER A 120 0.78 -13.12 10.81
N LEU A 121 0.29 -11.88 10.64
CA LEU A 121 -0.89 -11.38 11.34
C LEU A 121 -2.13 -12.17 10.95
N ALA A 122 -2.31 -12.52 9.67
CA ALA A 122 -3.42 -13.34 9.21
C ALA A 122 -3.41 -14.74 9.84
N VAL A 123 -2.24 -15.38 9.97
CA VAL A 123 -2.09 -16.65 10.68
C VAL A 123 -2.46 -16.54 12.16
N GLN A 124 -2.06 -15.45 12.84
CA GLN A 124 -2.44 -15.24 14.25
C GLN A 124 -3.94 -14.93 14.41
N MET A 125 -4.51 -14.17 13.48
CA MET A 125 -5.94 -13.88 13.46
C MET A 125 -6.78 -15.13 13.20
N ALA A 126 -6.35 -16.03 12.32
CA ALA A 126 -7.06 -17.27 12.03
C ALA A 126 -7.14 -18.21 13.25
N LYS A 127 -6.21 -18.11 14.20
CA LYS A 127 -6.30 -18.83 15.50
C LYS A 127 -7.37 -18.24 16.42
N ALA A 128 -7.75 -16.99 16.20
CA ALA A 128 -8.55 -16.18 17.11
C ALA A 128 -9.93 -15.81 16.55
N ARG A 129 -10.19 -16.11 15.27
CA ARG A 129 -11.37 -15.75 14.47
C ARG A 129 -11.87 -16.98 13.72
N LYS A 130 -13.16 -17.02 13.34
CA LYS A 130 -13.73 -18.16 12.60
C LYS A 130 -13.32 -18.16 11.13
N SER A 131 -13.26 -16.98 10.51
CA SER A 131 -12.94 -16.82 9.10
C SER A 131 -12.17 -15.52 8.86
N VAL A 132 -10.99 -15.64 8.25
CA VAL A 132 -10.09 -14.53 7.92
C VAL A 132 -9.78 -14.58 6.43
N LEU A 133 -9.89 -13.44 5.77
CA LEU A 133 -9.47 -13.28 4.38
C LEU A 133 -8.26 -12.33 4.31
N LEU A 134 -7.17 -12.80 3.73
CA LEU A 134 -6.02 -11.99 3.40
C LEU A 134 -6.06 -11.61 1.91
N ILE A 135 -6.10 -10.31 1.63
CA ILE A 135 -6.14 -9.77 0.28
C ILE A 135 -4.85 -9.02 0.03
N SER A 136 -4.12 -9.36 -1.03
CA SER A 136 -3.02 -8.53 -1.51
C SER A 136 -3.47 -7.67 -2.67
N THR A 137 -3.17 -6.38 -2.59
CA THR A 137 -3.31 -5.42 -3.69
C THR A 137 -1.95 -5.02 -4.28
N ASP A 138 -0.87 -5.68 -3.86
CA ASP A 138 0.47 -5.50 -4.41
C ASP A 138 0.58 -6.21 -5.78
N PRO A 139 0.88 -5.49 -6.88
CA PRO A 139 1.03 -6.09 -8.20
C PRO A 139 2.15 -7.14 -8.29
N ALA A 140 3.08 -7.18 -7.33
CA ALA A 140 4.20 -8.10 -7.34
C ALA A 140 3.85 -9.57 -6.98
N HIS A 141 2.58 -9.90 -6.68
CA HIS A 141 2.14 -11.26 -6.32
C HIS A 141 2.94 -11.88 -5.16
N ASN A 142 3.36 -11.05 -4.19
CA ASN A 142 4.22 -11.44 -3.09
C ASN A 142 3.56 -12.48 -2.14
N LEU A 143 2.23 -12.56 -2.13
CA LEU A 143 1.48 -13.46 -1.25
C LEU A 143 1.65 -14.93 -1.66
N SER A 144 1.64 -15.18 -2.96
CA SER A 144 1.88 -16.51 -3.52
C SER A 144 3.27 -17.03 -3.20
N ASP A 145 4.28 -16.17 -3.32
CA ASP A 145 5.67 -16.48 -2.99
C ASP A 145 5.88 -16.68 -1.48
N ALA A 146 5.19 -15.88 -0.64
CA ALA A 146 5.28 -15.98 0.80
C ALA A 146 4.78 -17.35 1.30
N PHE A 147 3.58 -17.77 0.89
CA PHE A 147 3.02 -19.06 1.30
C PHE A 147 3.52 -20.26 0.49
N GLY A 148 4.13 -20.02 -0.68
CA GLY A 148 4.52 -21.07 -1.62
C GLY A 148 3.32 -21.72 -2.34
N VAL A 149 2.22 -20.97 -2.50
CA VAL A 149 0.94 -21.43 -3.06
C VAL A 149 0.42 -20.38 -4.02
N LYS A 150 -0.01 -20.77 -5.22
CA LYS A 150 -0.50 -19.81 -6.21
C LYS A 150 -1.92 -19.32 -5.87
N PHE A 151 -2.03 -18.05 -5.52
CA PHE A 151 -3.31 -17.34 -5.37
C PHE A 151 -3.71 -16.64 -6.68
N GLY A 152 -4.92 -16.10 -6.69
CA GLY A 152 -5.47 -15.36 -7.82
C GLY A 152 -6.68 -14.55 -7.36
N LYS A 153 -7.54 -14.15 -8.30
CA LYS A 153 -8.70 -13.28 -8.05
C LYS A 153 -9.80 -13.93 -7.20
N ASP A 154 -9.78 -15.24 -7.02
CA ASP A 154 -10.73 -15.96 -6.18
C ASP A 154 -10.09 -16.33 -4.84
N ALA A 155 -10.83 -16.16 -3.74
CA ALA A 155 -10.39 -16.57 -2.42
C ALA A 155 -10.13 -18.07 -2.37
N LYS A 156 -8.91 -18.46 -1.96
CA LYS A 156 -8.51 -19.85 -1.79
C LYS A 156 -8.01 -20.10 -0.36
N PRO A 157 -8.34 -21.25 0.25
CA PRO A 157 -7.82 -21.61 1.56
C PRO A 157 -6.29 -21.65 1.57
N VAL A 158 -5.67 -21.14 2.64
CA VAL A 158 -4.23 -21.28 2.88
C VAL A 158 -3.97 -22.68 3.45
N PRO A 159 -3.14 -23.52 2.81
CA PRO A 159 -2.89 -24.88 3.29
C PRO A 159 -2.34 -24.90 4.71
N GLY A 160 -2.89 -25.77 5.57
CA GLY A 160 -2.40 -25.95 6.94
C GLY A 160 -2.78 -24.85 7.94
N VAL A 161 -3.59 -23.86 7.54
CA VAL A 161 -4.12 -22.82 8.44
C VAL A 161 -5.64 -22.80 8.32
N GLU A 162 -6.32 -23.42 9.29
CA GLU A 162 -7.79 -23.45 9.31
C GLU A 162 -8.38 -22.05 9.47
N GLY A 163 -9.47 -21.77 8.75
CA GLY A 163 -10.15 -20.47 8.80
C GLY A 163 -9.45 -19.34 8.05
N LEU A 164 -8.29 -19.58 7.41
CA LEU A 164 -7.59 -18.58 6.60
C LEU A 164 -7.75 -18.83 5.09
N ALA A 165 -8.21 -17.82 4.38
CA ALA A 165 -8.19 -17.76 2.92
C ALA A 165 -7.35 -16.59 2.44
N ALA A 166 -6.83 -16.69 1.22
CA ALA A 166 -6.04 -15.66 0.58
C ALA A 166 -6.46 -15.46 -0.89
N MET A 167 -6.35 -14.22 -1.34
CA MET A 167 -6.55 -13.83 -2.74
C MET A 167 -5.60 -12.70 -3.13
N GLU A 168 -5.32 -12.60 -4.42
CA GLU A 168 -4.52 -11.53 -5.01
C GLU A 168 -5.35 -10.81 -6.06
N ILE A 169 -5.41 -9.48 -5.93
CA ILE A 169 -6.20 -8.65 -6.82
C ILE A 169 -5.28 -7.62 -7.44
N ASP A 170 -5.22 -7.62 -8.77
CA ASP A 170 -4.66 -6.52 -9.53
C ASP A 170 -5.77 -5.50 -9.82
N PRO A 171 -5.75 -4.32 -9.17
CA PRO A 171 -6.76 -3.30 -9.39
C PRO A 171 -6.73 -2.72 -10.82
N ASN A 172 -5.63 -2.81 -11.55
CA ASN A 172 -5.59 -2.30 -12.93
C ASN A 172 -6.33 -3.24 -13.90
N GLY A 173 -6.19 -4.55 -13.72
CA GLY A 173 -6.87 -5.55 -14.54
C GLY A 173 -8.39 -5.54 -14.38
N SER A 174 -8.91 -5.21 -13.19
CA SER A 174 -10.35 -5.23 -12.91
C SER A 174 -11.14 -4.19 -13.70
N ILE A 175 -10.58 -2.99 -13.97
CA ILE A 175 -11.28 -1.97 -14.78
C ILE A 175 -11.36 -2.39 -16.23
N THR A 176 -10.26 -2.92 -16.78
CA THR A 176 -10.25 -3.39 -18.18
C THR A 176 -11.26 -4.51 -18.35
N ASP A 177 -11.33 -5.44 -17.40
CA ASP A 177 -12.33 -6.51 -17.38
C ASP A 177 -13.76 -5.97 -17.22
N LEU A 178 -13.98 -4.90 -16.44
CA LEU A 178 -15.31 -4.32 -16.21
C LEU A 178 -15.80 -3.51 -17.43
N ILE A 179 -14.89 -2.77 -18.09
CA ILE A 179 -15.16 -2.10 -19.37
C ILE A 179 -15.44 -3.17 -20.45
N ALA A 180 -14.65 -4.25 -20.48
CA ALA A 180 -14.87 -5.37 -21.39
C ALA A 180 -16.16 -6.15 -21.09
N ALA A 181 -16.52 -6.30 -19.81
CA ALA A 181 -17.75 -6.96 -19.35
C ALA A 181 -19.00 -6.08 -19.54
N GLY A 182 -18.84 -4.76 -19.66
CA GLY A 182 -19.87 -3.86 -20.18
C GLY A 182 -20.26 -4.15 -21.63
N GLY A 183 -19.43 -4.94 -22.34
CA GLY A 183 -19.66 -5.45 -23.68
C GLY A 183 -19.64 -4.37 -24.76
N ASP A 184 -19.67 -4.82 -26.01
CA ASP A 184 -19.88 -3.97 -27.19
C ASP A 184 -21.14 -3.09 -27.03
N ASP A 185 -22.12 -3.49 -26.22
CA ASP A 185 -23.37 -2.75 -25.95
C ASP A 185 -23.17 -1.45 -25.16
N ALA A 186 -22.29 -1.40 -24.16
CA ALA A 186 -22.00 -0.17 -23.42
C ALA A 186 -21.19 0.82 -24.28
N GLN A 187 -20.33 0.26 -25.14
CA GLN A 187 -19.50 1.03 -26.06
C GLN A 187 -20.32 1.53 -27.27
N GLU A 188 -21.29 0.75 -27.76
CA GLU A 188 -22.30 1.17 -28.74
C GLU A 188 -23.31 2.16 -28.15
N ALA A 189 -23.67 2.05 -26.86
CA ALA A 189 -24.48 3.05 -26.15
C ALA A 189 -23.80 4.42 -26.10
N MET A 190 -22.53 4.41 -25.72
CA MET A 190 -21.72 5.61 -25.62
C MET A 190 -21.38 6.18 -26.99
N ALA A 191 -21.11 5.34 -27.99
CA ALA A 191 -20.92 5.75 -29.38
C ALA A 191 -22.22 6.28 -30.01
N GLY A 192 -23.38 5.71 -29.64
CA GLY A 192 -24.71 6.15 -30.07
C GLY A 192 -25.13 7.51 -29.51
N LEU A 193 -24.54 7.93 -28.39
CA LEU A 193 -24.64 9.28 -27.82
C LEU A 193 -23.70 10.29 -28.51
N GLY A 194 -22.84 9.84 -29.45
CA GLY A 194 -21.91 10.68 -30.19
C GLY A 194 -20.94 11.43 -29.28
N GLY A 195 -20.68 12.71 -29.55
CA GLY A 195 -19.76 13.53 -28.75
C GLY A 195 -20.12 13.66 -27.27
N VAL A 196 -21.36 13.36 -26.87
CA VAL A 196 -21.80 13.38 -25.46
C VAL A 196 -21.28 12.16 -24.70
N GLY A 197 -21.17 10.99 -25.34
CA GLY A 197 -20.58 9.80 -24.73
C GLY A 197 -19.10 10.00 -24.42
N ASN A 198 -18.33 10.50 -25.39
CA ASN A 198 -16.93 10.86 -25.18
C ASN A 198 -16.78 11.93 -24.09
N MET A 199 -17.67 12.92 -24.02
CA MET A 199 -17.64 13.95 -22.97
C MET A 199 -17.94 13.38 -21.58
N PHE A 200 -18.83 12.41 -21.46
CA PHE A 200 -19.13 11.74 -20.19
C PHE A 200 -17.98 10.83 -19.74
N GLN A 201 -17.34 10.16 -20.71
CA GLN A 201 -16.15 9.35 -20.48
C GLN A 201 -14.98 10.23 -20.03
N ASP A 202 -14.63 11.26 -20.80
CA ASP A 202 -13.59 12.24 -20.47
C ASP A 202 -13.86 12.90 -19.10
N MET A 203 -15.13 13.13 -18.74
CA MET A 203 -15.48 13.73 -17.46
C MET A 203 -15.44 12.74 -16.29
N ALA A 204 -15.82 11.48 -16.48
CA ALA A 204 -15.64 10.43 -15.46
C ALA A 204 -14.15 10.20 -15.16
N PHE A 205 -13.32 10.16 -16.21
CA PHE A 205 -11.86 10.04 -16.12
C PHE A 205 -11.16 11.37 -15.72
N SER A 206 -11.86 12.51 -15.75
CA SER A 206 -11.29 13.82 -15.39
C SER A 206 -11.02 13.99 -13.89
N ILE A 207 -11.63 13.16 -13.05
CA ILE A 207 -11.41 13.17 -11.60
C ILE A 207 -10.20 12.27 -11.32
N PRO A 208 -9.05 12.82 -10.89
CA PRO A 208 -7.88 12.01 -10.59
C PRO A 208 -8.20 10.99 -9.50
N GLY A 209 -7.89 9.72 -9.73
CA GLY A 209 -8.11 8.65 -8.77
C GLY A 209 -9.44 7.91 -8.89
N VAL A 210 -10.34 8.29 -9.81
CA VAL A 210 -11.64 7.59 -9.98
C VAL A 210 -11.45 6.18 -10.52
N ASP A 211 -10.49 5.97 -11.41
CA ASP A 211 -10.18 4.64 -11.96
C ASP A 211 -9.79 3.69 -10.84
N GLU A 212 -8.78 4.08 -10.05
CA GLU A 212 -8.34 3.31 -8.91
C GLU A 212 -9.49 3.07 -7.92
N ALA A 213 -10.32 4.08 -7.66
CA ALA A 213 -11.44 3.96 -6.74
C ALA A 213 -12.53 2.98 -7.24
N MET A 214 -12.80 2.94 -8.54
CA MET A 214 -13.76 2.00 -9.13
C MET A 214 -13.25 0.56 -9.06
N SER A 215 -11.96 0.32 -9.29
CA SER A 215 -11.35 -1.01 -9.06
C SER A 215 -11.59 -1.47 -7.63
N PHE A 216 -11.37 -0.58 -6.66
CA PHE A 216 -11.51 -0.91 -5.25
C PHE A 216 -12.96 -1.12 -4.84
N ALA A 217 -13.91 -0.38 -5.40
CA ALA A 217 -15.33 -0.62 -5.17
C ALA A 217 -15.73 -2.06 -5.61
N GLU A 218 -15.21 -2.53 -6.73
CA GLU A 218 -15.47 -3.90 -7.19
C GLU A 218 -14.83 -4.95 -6.28
N VAL A 219 -13.60 -4.72 -5.82
CA VAL A 219 -12.95 -5.57 -4.80
C VAL A 219 -13.81 -5.67 -3.55
N LEU A 220 -14.26 -4.55 -3.01
CA LEU A 220 -15.09 -4.55 -1.79
C LEU A 220 -16.44 -5.21 -1.99
N LYS A 221 -17.06 -5.03 -3.15
CA LYS A 221 -18.31 -5.71 -3.50
C LYS A 221 -18.12 -7.22 -3.57
N GLN A 222 -17.03 -7.68 -4.21
CA GLN A 222 -16.68 -9.10 -4.27
C GLN A 222 -16.47 -9.66 -2.86
N VAL A 223 -15.75 -8.92 -2.01
CA VAL A 223 -15.40 -9.33 -0.64
C VAL A 223 -16.59 -9.31 0.31
N LYS A 224 -17.46 -8.29 0.26
CA LYS A 224 -18.70 -8.24 1.06
C LYS A 224 -19.58 -9.47 0.80
N GLY A 225 -19.59 -10.00 -0.43
CA GLY A 225 -20.34 -11.20 -0.79
C GLY A 225 -19.82 -12.51 -0.18
N MET A 226 -18.61 -12.52 0.41
CA MET A 226 -17.98 -13.75 0.93
C MET A 226 -18.15 -13.95 2.45
N GLU A 227 -18.73 -12.98 3.17
CA GLU A 227 -19.09 -13.08 4.59
C GLU A 227 -17.94 -13.50 5.56
N TYR A 228 -16.71 -13.04 5.32
CA TYR A 228 -15.60 -13.25 6.27
C TYR A 228 -15.75 -12.39 7.55
N GLU A 229 -15.32 -12.93 8.70
CA GLU A 229 -15.36 -12.21 9.99
C GLU A 229 -14.36 -11.05 10.02
N LEU A 230 -13.18 -11.26 9.43
CA LEU A 230 -12.10 -10.29 9.36
C LEU A 230 -11.42 -10.31 7.99
N ILE A 231 -11.12 -9.14 7.44
CA ILE A 231 -10.38 -8.97 6.21
C ILE A 231 -9.10 -8.18 6.50
N ILE A 232 -7.97 -8.71 6.03
CA ILE A 232 -6.65 -8.09 6.15
C ILE A 232 -6.18 -7.71 4.76
N PHE A 233 -5.81 -6.46 4.57
CA PHE A 233 -5.25 -5.94 3.32
C PHE A 233 -3.73 -5.83 3.43
N ASP A 234 -3.02 -6.63 2.63
CA ASP A 234 -1.61 -6.42 2.31
C ASP A 234 -1.51 -5.38 1.21
N THR A 235 -1.18 -4.16 1.61
CA THR A 235 -1.28 -3.02 0.71
C THR A 235 -0.02 -2.82 -0.13
N ALA A 236 -0.17 -2.14 -1.27
CA ALA A 236 0.94 -1.68 -2.09
C ALA A 236 1.91 -0.76 -1.29
N PRO A 237 3.03 -0.30 -1.87
CA PRO A 237 3.89 0.67 -1.19
C PRO A 237 3.17 1.98 -0.87
N THR A 238 3.49 2.57 0.29
CA THR A 238 2.93 3.79 0.93
C THR A 238 2.09 4.72 0.04
N GLY A 239 2.65 5.27 -1.04
CA GLY A 239 2.00 6.30 -1.86
C GLY A 239 0.75 5.85 -2.61
N HIS A 240 0.61 4.55 -2.91
CA HIS A 240 -0.59 4.01 -3.58
C HIS A 240 -1.63 3.52 -2.57
N THR A 241 -1.20 3.09 -1.38
CA THR A 241 -2.08 2.61 -0.32
C THR A 241 -2.95 3.70 0.28
N LEU A 242 -2.43 4.89 0.50
CA LEU A 242 -3.24 5.97 1.06
C LEU A 242 -4.34 6.42 0.08
N ARG A 243 -4.15 6.23 -1.23
CA ARG A 243 -5.21 6.40 -2.24
C ARG A 243 -6.34 5.37 -2.08
N PHE A 244 -6.02 4.15 -1.66
CA PHE A 244 -7.05 3.16 -1.28
C PHE A 244 -7.95 3.76 -0.20
N LEU A 245 -7.39 4.30 0.88
CA LEU A 245 -8.20 4.77 2.00
C LEU A 245 -8.98 6.07 1.70
N GLN A 246 -8.54 6.86 0.71
CA GLN A 246 -9.26 8.03 0.20
C GLN A 246 -10.42 7.70 -0.75
N PHE A 247 -10.46 6.47 -1.30
CA PHE A 247 -11.40 6.11 -2.37
C PHE A 247 -12.86 6.48 -2.03
N PRO A 248 -13.38 6.25 -0.80
CA PRO A 248 -14.79 6.53 -0.53
C PRO A 248 -15.12 8.00 -0.69
N THR A 249 -14.23 8.87 -0.22
CA THR A 249 -14.41 10.33 -0.30
C THR A 249 -14.30 10.83 -1.74
N VAL A 250 -13.42 10.23 -2.56
CA VAL A 250 -13.28 10.59 -3.98
C VAL A 250 -14.54 10.20 -4.75
N LEU A 251 -15.05 8.97 -4.56
CA LEU A 251 -16.26 8.51 -5.23
C LEU A 251 -17.51 9.24 -4.75
N GLU A 252 -17.65 9.53 -3.46
CA GLU A 252 -18.75 10.35 -2.92
C GLU A 252 -18.80 11.70 -3.65
N LYS A 253 -17.67 12.41 -3.74
CA LYS A 253 -17.59 13.70 -4.46
C LYS A 253 -17.88 13.57 -5.96
N ALA A 254 -17.43 12.48 -6.59
CA ALA A 254 -17.71 12.22 -8.00
C ALA A 254 -19.20 11.98 -8.24
N LEU A 255 -19.83 11.13 -7.42
CA LEU A 255 -21.26 10.82 -7.47
C LEU A 255 -22.13 12.04 -7.14
N GLU A 256 -21.73 12.88 -6.19
CA GLU A 256 -22.40 14.15 -5.89
C GLU A 256 -22.39 15.10 -7.10
N LYS A 257 -21.24 15.27 -7.77
CA LYS A 257 -21.13 16.10 -8.97
C LYS A 257 -21.98 15.54 -10.12
N LEU A 258 -21.94 14.23 -10.33
CA LEU A 258 -22.74 13.57 -11.36
C LEU A 258 -24.24 13.68 -11.06
N SER A 259 -24.65 13.54 -9.80
CA SER A 259 -26.04 13.71 -9.37
C SER A 259 -26.53 15.14 -9.58
N ALA A 260 -25.73 16.14 -9.20
CA ALA A 260 -26.05 17.55 -9.44
C ALA A 260 -26.20 17.87 -10.94
N LEU A 261 -25.32 17.30 -11.77
CA LEU A 261 -25.39 17.47 -13.23
C LEU A 261 -26.62 16.76 -13.81
N SER A 262 -26.88 15.53 -13.37
CA SER A 262 -28.06 14.75 -13.78
C SER A 262 -29.36 15.48 -13.43
N GLN A 263 -29.44 16.16 -12.27
CA GLN A 263 -30.61 16.96 -11.93
C GLN A 263 -30.79 18.18 -12.84
N GLN A 264 -29.69 18.81 -13.27
CA GLN A 264 -29.74 19.98 -14.15
C GLN A 264 -30.09 19.62 -15.60
N PHE A 265 -29.56 18.51 -16.11
CA PHE A 265 -29.70 18.11 -17.52
C PHE A 265 -30.64 16.91 -17.74
N GLY A 266 -31.12 16.28 -16.67
CA GLY A 266 -31.94 15.07 -16.70
C GLY A 266 -33.20 15.17 -17.55
N PRO A 267 -34.01 16.26 -17.46
CA PRO A 267 -35.18 16.42 -18.33
C PRO A 267 -34.82 16.51 -19.82
N MET A 268 -33.67 17.12 -20.15
CA MET A 268 -33.17 17.21 -21.52
C MET A 268 -32.67 15.85 -22.03
N ILE A 269 -31.92 15.14 -21.18
CA ILE A 269 -31.38 13.81 -21.47
C ILE A 269 -32.52 12.78 -21.62
N ASN A 270 -33.51 12.77 -20.73
CA ASN A 270 -34.67 11.89 -20.83
C ASN A 270 -35.50 12.12 -22.09
N ASN A 271 -35.67 13.38 -22.52
CA ASN A 271 -36.34 13.70 -23.78
C ASN A 271 -35.53 13.22 -24.99
N LEU A 272 -34.20 13.35 -24.97
CA LEU A 272 -33.33 12.93 -26.06
C LEU A 272 -33.21 11.41 -26.16
N ILE A 273 -33.05 10.72 -25.02
CA ILE A 273 -32.98 9.25 -24.92
C ILE A 273 -34.34 8.64 -25.26
N GLY A 274 -35.44 9.20 -24.74
CA GLY A 274 -36.80 8.77 -25.06
C GLY A 274 -37.13 8.91 -26.56
N ALA A 275 -36.66 9.98 -27.21
CA ALA A 275 -36.83 10.18 -28.65
C ALA A 275 -35.99 9.23 -29.52
N ARG A 276 -34.90 8.66 -28.98
CA ARG A 276 -34.03 7.67 -29.67
C ARG A 276 -34.39 6.21 -29.38
N GLY A 277 -35.44 5.96 -28.60
CA GLY A 277 -35.90 4.60 -28.29
C GLY A 277 -35.28 3.97 -27.04
N GLY A 278 -34.69 4.77 -26.14
CA GLY A 278 -34.09 4.31 -24.88
C GLY A 278 -32.56 4.19 -24.93
N LEU A 279 -31.97 3.81 -23.78
CA LEU A 279 -30.56 3.37 -23.74
C LEU A 279 -30.46 1.93 -24.29
N PRO A 280 -29.28 1.50 -24.76
CA PRO A 280 -29.05 0.10 -25.12
C PRO A 280 -29.35 -0.83 -23.96
N ASN A 281 -29.78 -2.04 -24.30
CA ASN A 281 -30.28 -3.04 -23.36
C ASN A 281 -31.56 -2.66 -22.58
N GLY A 282 -32.31 -1.65 -23.04
CA GLY A 282 -33.64 -1.32 -22.50
C GLY A 282 -33.61 -0.75 -21.08
N GLN A 283 -32.44 -0.34 -20.58
CA GLN A 283 -32.31 0.32 -19.28
C GLN A 283 -32.89 1.73 -19.35
N SER A 284 -33.62 2.14 -18.32
CA SER A 284 -34.05 3.52 -18.18
C SER A 284 -32.92 4.36 -17.56
N PHE A 285 -32.92 5.66 -17.82
CA PHE A 285 -32.01 6.59 -17.15
C PHE A 285 -32.20 6.54 -15.62
N ASP A 286 -33.43 6.27 -15.17
CA ASP A 286 -33.77 6.09 -13.75
C ASP A 286 -33.12 4.83 -13.15
N ASP A 287 -32.97 3.74 -13.90
CA ASP A 287 -32.27 2.53 -13.44
C ASP A 287 -30.78 2.78 -13.22
N VAL A 288 -30.17 3.59 -14.09
CA VAL A 288 -28.76 4.00 -13.94
C VAL A 288 -28.60 4.86 -12.71
N LEU A 289 -29.48 5.85 -12.51
CA LEU A 289 -29.47 6.69 -11.31
C LEU A 289 -29.66 5.88 -10.03
N LYS A 290 -30.55 4.88 -10.04
CA LYS A 290 -30.76 3.99 -8.90
C LYS A 290 -29.49 3.21 -8.56
N LYS A 291 -28.83 2.59 -9.55
CA LYS A 291 -27.55 1.88 -9.34
C LYS A 291 -26.47 2.81 -8.79
N MET A 292 -26.42 4.07 -9.23
CA MET A 292 -25.48 5.06 -8.71
C MET A 292 -25.76 5.40 -7.23
N ASN A 293 -27.03 5.55 -6.85
CA ASN A 293 -27.42 5.79 -5.46
C ASN A 293 -27.08 4.59 -4.56
N ASP A 294 -27.37 3.36 -5.01
CA ASP A 294 -27.04 2.13 -4.28
C ASP A 294 -25.51 2.00 -4.07
N LEU A 295 -24.72 2.39 -5.09
CA LEU A 295 -23.27 2.45 -5.00
C LEU A 295 -22.81 3.52 -4.00
N GLN A 296 -23.41 4.71 -4.03
CA GLN A 296 -23.11 5.80 -3.09
C GLN A 296 -23.36 5.37 -1.64
N GLU A 297 -24.50 4.71 -1.37
CA GLU A 297 -24.85 4.21 -0.05
C GLU A 297 -23.83 3.16 0.43
N THR A 298 -23.49 2.20 -0.44
CA THR A 298 -22.51 1.15 -0.14
C THR A 298 -21.14 1.75 0.20
N ILE A 299 -20.70 2.76 -0.54
CA ILE A 299 -19.42 3.46 -0.31
C ILE A 299 -19.46 4.22 1.01
N GLY A 300 -20.54 4.96 1.28
CA GLY A 300 -20.71 5.71 2.51
C GLY A 300 -20.71 4.81 3.76
N GLU A 301 -21.30 3.61 3.65
CA GLU A 301 -21.20 2.60 4.72
C GLU A 301 -19.77 2.13 4.96
N VAL A 302 -19.01 1.84 3.89
CA VAL A 302 -17.62 1.39 4.03
C VAL A 302 -16.76 2.49 4.63
N ASN A 303 -16.95 3.75 4.18
CA ASN A 303 -16.25 4.91 4.72
C ASN A 303 -16.47 5.04 6.25
N LYS A 304 -17.74 4.91 6.69
CA LYS A 304 -18.09 4.92 8.13
C LYS A 304 -17.41 3.78 8.90
N GLN A 305 -17.27 2.59 8.30
CA GLN A 305 -16.58 1.48 8.94
C GLN A 305 -15.07 1.73 9.02
N PHE A 306 -14.46 2.30 7.98
CA PHE A 306 -13.02 2.60 7.96
C PHE A 306 -12.63 3.65 9.00
N LYS A 307 -13.53 4.61 9.27
CA LYS A 307 -13.34 5.63 10.30
C LYS A 307 -13.70 5.18 11.73
N ASN A 308 -14.17 3.95 11.90
CA ASN A 308 -14.54 3.43 13.21
C ASN A 308 -13.37 2.61 13.80
N PRO A 309 -12.72 3.07 14.88
CA PRO A 309 -11.59 2.36 15.52
C PRO A 309 -11.97 0.98 16.08
N ASP A 310 -13.26 0.75 16.36
CA ASP A 310 -13.72 -0.57 16.80
C ASP A 310 -13.75 -1.57 15.64
N LEU A 311 -13.84 -1.11 14.39
CA LEU A 311 -14.03 -1.95 13.20
C LEU A 311 -12.80 -1.99 12.30
N THR A 312 -12.00 -0.93 12.27
CA THR A 312 -10.88 -0.78 11.35
C THR A 312 -9.66 -0.26 12.08
N THR A 313 -8.50 -0.85 11.80
CA THR A 313 -7.21 -0.32 12.23
C THR A 313 -6.15 -0.50 11.15
N PHE A 314 -5.10 0.31 11.21
CA PHE A 314 -3.95 0.25 10.33
C PHE A 314 -2.70 -0.12 11.12
N VAL A 315 -1.88 -1.03 10.58
CA VAL A 315 -0.60 -1.47 11.16
C VAL A 315 0.55 -1.07 10.24
N PRO A 316 1.28 0.03 10.55
CA PRO A 316 2.47 0.40 9.81
C PRO A 316 3.61 -0.60 10.04
N VAL A 317 4.35 -0.89 8.98
CA VAL A 317 5.55 -1.73 9.00
C VAL A 317 6.73 -0.91 8.52
N LEU A 318 7.80 -0.91 9.31
CA LEU A 318 9.00 -0.13 9.05
C LEU A 318 10.27 -0.89 9.42
N ILE A 319 11.41 -0.33 9.01
CA ILE A 319 12.74 -0.72 9.50
C ILE A 319 13.35 0.48 10.25
N PRO A 320 14.28 0.27 11.20
CA PRO A 320 14.87 1.35 11.99
C PRO A 320 15.95 2.12 11.19
N GLU A 321 15.50 2.85 10.17
CA GLU A 321 16.31 3.73 9.35
C GLU A 321 15.60 5.06 9.13
N PHE A 322 16.37 6.14 8.96
CA PHE A 322 15.84 7.49 8.78
C PHE A 322 14.71 7.58 7.75
N LEU A 323 14.96 7.11 6.52
CA LEU A 323 14.00 7.28 5.43
C LEU A 323 12.77 6.38 5.61
N SER A 324 12.89 5.25 6.31
CA SER A 324 11.73 4.41 6.63
C SER A 324 10.89 5.03 7.74
N LEU A 325 11.53 5.60 8.76
CA LEU A 325 10.87 6.32 9.85
C LEU A 325 10.12 7.55 9.31
N TYR A 326 10.80 8.39 8.52
CA TYR A 326 10.22 9.59 7.92
C TYR A 326 8.97 9.31 7.07
N GLU A 327 9.02 8.27 6.21
CA GLU A 327 7.86 7.88 5.40
C GLU A 327 6.72 7.29 6.26
N THR A 328 7.05 6.65 7.38
CA THR A 328 6.05 6.11 8.32
C THR A 328 5.39 7.22 9.12
N GLU A 329 6.14 8.21 9.59
CA GLU A 329 5.60 9.43 10.23
C GLU A 329 4.62 10.14 9.30
N ARG A 330 5.04 10.36 8.04
CA ARG A 330 4.16 10.96 7.02
C ARG A 330 2.91 10.12 6.82
N MET A 331 3.02 8.80 6.72
CA MET A 331 1.85 7.91 6.61
C MET A 331 0.91 8.03 7.80
N ILE A 332 1.42 8.08 9.03
CA ILE A 332 0.59 8.20 10.24
C ILE A 332 -0.17 9.54 10.23
N GLN A 333 0.48 10.64 9.83
CA GLN A 333 -0.20 11.94 9.63
C GLN A 333 -1.27 11.87 8.52
N GLU A 334 -0.90 11.21 7.42
CA GLU A 334 -1.75 10.59 6.39
C GLU A 334 -3.11 10.12 6.92
N LEU A 335 -3.01 9.03 7.69
CA LEU A 335 -4.11 8.28 8.29
C LEU A 335 -4.94 9.13 9.25
N GLY A 336 -4.28 9.96 10.07
CA GLY A 336 -4.97 10.89 10.96
C GLY A 336 -5.87 11.88 10.21
N SER A 337 -5.43 12.36 9.04
CA SER A 337 -6.24 13.25 8.20
C SER A 337 -7.47 12.55 7.57
N TYR A 338 -7.44 11.22 7.47
CA TYR A 338 -8.55 10.40 6.99
C TYR A 338 -9.41 9.82 8.13
N GLU A 339 -9.08 10.14 9.39
CA GLU A 339 -9.74 9.61 10.59
C GLU A 339 -9.66 8.08 10.68
N ILE A 340 -8.54 7.50 10.26
CA ILE A 340 -8.32 6.05 10.33
C ILE A 340 -7.42 5.74 11.51
N ASP A 341 -7.90 4.81 12.33
CA ASP A 341 -7.20 4.37 13.54
C ASP A 341 -5.88 3.67 13.22
N THR A 342 -4.87 3.96 14.03
CA THR A 342 -3.56 3.30 14.01
C THR A 342 -2.95 3.43 15.40
N HIS A 343 -2.73 2.30 16.07
CA HIS A 343 -2.23 2.24 17.45
C HIS A 343 -1.22 1.10 17.67
N ALA A 344 -0.71 0.49 16.59
CA ALA A 344 0.36 -0.50 16.64
C ALA A 344 1.23 -0.42 15.40
N MET A 345 2.53 -0.70 15.54
CA MET A 345 3.47 -0.74 14.42
C MET A 345 4.47 -1.88 14.57
N VAL A 346 5.03 -2.33 13.44
CA VAL A 346 5.97 -3.45 13.40
C VAL A 346 7.32 -2.99 12.84
N VAL A 347 8.34 -2.98 13.69
CA VAL A 347 9.73 -2.67 13.33
C VAL A 347 10.46 -3.96 12.97
N ASN A 348 10.64 -4.19 11.68
CA ASN A 348 11.26 -5.38 11.11
C ASN A 348 12.78 -5.27 10.96
N GLN A 349 13.41 -6.42 10.65
CA GLN A 349 14.82 -6.54 10.27
C GLN A 349 15.80 -6.05 11.37
N LEU A 350 15.42 -6.21 12.64
CA LEU A 350 16.29 -5.86 13.76
C LEU A 350 17.43 -6.86 13.89
N LEU A 351 18.66 -6.35 13.89
CA LEU A 351 19.83 -7.16 14.19
C LEU A 351 19.96 -7.32 15.70
N PHE A 352 20.25 -8.55 16.13
CA PHE A 352 20.60 -8.87 17.51
C PHE A 352 21.89 -9.67 17.54
N PRO A 353 23.04 -9.06 17.18
CA PRO A 353 24.32 -9.74 17.26
C PRO A 353 24.64 -10.10 18.72
N LYS A 354 25.20 -11.29 18.94
CA LYS A 354 25.67 -11.71 20.27
C LYS A 354 26.71 -10.73 20.82
N LYS A 355 26.80 -10.67 22.15
CA LYS A 355 27.92 -10.00 22.82
C LYS A 355 29.24 -10.57 22.27
N ASP A 356 30.13 -9.69 21.84
CA ASP A 356 31.43 -10.02 21.22
C ASP A 356 31.40 -10.58 19.78
N ASN A 357 30.32 -10.35 19.02
CA ASN A 357 30.30 -10.67 17.59
C ASN A 357 31.45 -9.93 16.84
N PRO A 358 32.33 -10.63 16.09
CA PRO A 358 33.45 -10.00 15.38
C PRO A 358 33.04 -9.20 14.14
N CYS A 359 31.79 -9.29 13.69
CA CYS A 359 31.28 -8.57 12.51
C CYS A 359 31.13 -7.06 12.80
N GLU A 360 32.14 -6.28 12.41
CA GLU A 360 32.15 -4.81 12.54
C GLU A 360 30.92 -4.16 11.89
N GLN A 361 30.54 -4.61 10.69
CA GLN A 361 29.39 -4.07 9.96
C GLN A 361 28.08 -4.34 10.70
N CYS A 362 27.90 -5.54 11.27
CA CYS A 362 26.71 -5.94 12.01
C CYS A 362 26.55 -5.10 13.29
N ASN A 363 27.65 -4.89 14.02
CA ASN A 363 27.67 -4.09 15.24
C ASN A 363 27.40 -2.60 14.94
N SER A 364 28.02 -2.07 13.88
CA SER A 364 27.80 -0.69 13.42
C SER A 364 26.35 -0.48 12.99
N ARG A 365 25.80 -1.44 12.24
CA ARG A 365 24.40 -1.42 11.82
C ARG A 365 23.46 -1.46 13.03
N ARG A 366 23.68 -2.37 13.99
CA ARG A 366 22.90 -2.41 15.25
C ARG A 366 22.98 -1.09 16.01
N LYS A 367 24.14 -0.44 16.09
CA LYS A 367 24.26 0.88 16.73
C LYS A 367 23.39 1.94 16.05
N MET A 368 23.33 1.95 14.71
CA MET A 368 22.42 2.84 13.98
C MET A 368 20.95 2.48 14.23
N GLN A 369 20.59 1.19 14.17
CA GLN A 369 19.23 0.75 14.45
C GLN A 369 18.78 1.13 15.86
N LYS A 370 19.66 1.01 16.86
CA LYS A 370 19.36 1.39 18.25
C LYS A 370 19.00 2.87 18.37
N LYS A 371 19.74 3.76 17.70
CA LYS A 371 19.43 5.20 17.67
C LYS A 371 18.01 5.47 17.13
N TYR A 372 17.61 4.81 16.05
CA TYR A 372 16.27 5.00 15.48
C TYR A 372 15.18 4.29 16.29
N LEU A 373 15.48 3.16 16.94
CA LEU A 373 14.57 2.53 17.88
C LEU A 373 14.29 3.44 19.08
N GLU A 374 15.31 4.07 19.66
CA GLU A 374 15.13 5.06 20.73
C GLU A 374 14.24 6.21 20.28
N GLN A 375 14.42 6.72 19.05
CA GLN A 375 13.52 7.75 18.49
C GLN A 375 12.09 7.25 18.29
N ILE A 376 11.89 6.01 17.84
CA ILE A 376 10.56 5.41 17.69
C ILE A 376 9.89 5.27 19.06
N ASP A 377 10.63 4.77 20.04
CA ASP A 377 10.12 4.60 21.41
C ASP A 377 9.78 5.98 22.03
N ASP A 378 10.61 7.01 21.83
CA ASP A 378 10.34 8.39 22.31
C ASP A 378 9.11 9.02 21.63
N LEU A 379 8.86 8.72 20.35
CA LEU A 379 7.75 9.31 19.58
C LEU A 379 6.43 8.55 19.76
N TYR A 380 6.49 7.24 19.99
CA TYR A 380 5.34 6.36 19.86
C TYR A 380 5.19 5.34 21.00
N GLY A 381 6.13 5.23 21.94
CA GLY A 381 6.12 4.19 22.98
C GLY A 381 4.96 4.28 23.97
N GLU A 382 4.38 5.47 24.15
CA GLU A 382 3.22 5.70 25.02
C GLU A 382 1.88 5.41 24.30
N ASP A 383 1.80 5.69 22.99
CA ASP A 383 0.56 5.67 22.21
C ASP A 383 0.47 4.55 21.16
N PHE A 384 1.55 3.78 20.93
CA PHE A 384 1.57 2.64 20.01
C PHE A 384 2.17 1.37 20.62
N HIS A 385 1.58 0.22 20.26
CA HIS A 385 2.24 -1.07 20.43
C HIS A 385 3.40 -1.21 19.43
N VAL A 386 4.63 -0.92 19.87
CA VAL A 386 5.83 -0.98 19.02
C VAL A 386 6.44 -2.39 19.04
N VAL A 387 6.11 -3.22 18.05
CA VAL A 387 6.55 -4.61 17.96
C VAL A 387 7.93 -4.71 17.30
N LYS A 388 8.89 -5.30 18.00
CA LYS A 388 10.31 -5.37 17.59
C LYS A 388 10.63 -6.77 17.02
N MET A 389 10.73 -6.88 15.70
CA MET A 389 10.90 -8.15 14.98
C MET A 389 12.35 -8.36 14.49
N PRO A 390 12.96 -9.52 14.78
CA PRO A 390 14.34 -9.79 14.38
C PRO A 390 14.49 -10.02 12.87
N LEU A 391 15.67 -9.70 12.34
CA LEU A 391 16.12 -10.25 11.07
C LEU A 391 16.45 -11.73 11.25
N LEU A 392 15.79 -12.61 10.50
CA LEU A 392 16.10 -14.03 10.48
C LEU A 392 17.24 -14.35 9.51
N VAL A 393 17.87 -15.52 9.70
CA VAL A 393 18.95 -16.01 8.84
C VAL A 393 18.40 -16.47 7.49
N ASP A 394 17.28 -17.17 7.51
CA ASP A 394 16.61 -17.70 6.33
C ASP A 394 15.40 -16.84 5.96
N GLU A 395 15.04 -16.87 4.68
CA GLU A 395 13.81 -16.22 4.21
C GLU A 395 12.58 -16.83 4.87
N VAL A 396 11.62 -15.97 5.24
CA VAL A 396 10.34 -16.41 5.80
C VAL A 396 9.41 -16.84 4.67
N ARG A 397 9.59 -18.07 4.18
CA ARG A 397 8.79 -18.67 3.10
C ARG A 397 8.15 -19.97 3.52
N GLY A 398 6.94 -20.21 3.01
CA GLY A 398 6.12 -21.35 3.35
C GLY A 398 5.35 -21.16 4.65
N VAL A 399 4.20 -21.84 4.73
CA VAL A 399 3.25 -21.75 5.83
C VAL A 399 3.90 -22.02 7.19
N GLU A 400 4.80 -23.00 7.28
CA GLU A 400 5.48 -23.35 8.53
C GLU A 400 6.39 -22.21 9.02
N SER A 401 7.20 -21.64 8.13
CA SER A 401 8.11 -20.54 8.49
C SER A 401 7.34 -19.28 8.86
N ILE A 402 6.28 -18.95 8.12
CA ILE A 402 5.37 -17.84 8.46
C ILE A 402 4.73 -18.08 9.82
N SER A 403 4.24 -19.29 10.08
CA SER A 403 3.61 -19.62 11.37
C SER A 403 4.59 -19.45 12.54
N LYS A 404 5.84 -19.89 12.39
CA LYS A 404 6.89 -19.68 13.40
C LYS A 404 7.22 -18.19 13.60
N PHE A 405 7.39 -17.45 12.50
CA PHE A 405 7.68 -16.02 12.56
C PHE A 405 6.53 -15.23 13.22
N SER A 406 5.28 -15.64 12.96
CA SER A 406 4.09 -14.98 13.48
C SER A 406 3.95 -15.03 14.99
N GLU A 407 4.53 -16.02 15.68
CA GLU A 407 4.50 -16.09 17.14
C GLU A 407 5.20 -14.88 17.77
N MET A 408 6.22 -14.32 17.11
CA MET A 408 6.95 -13.15 17.59
C MET A 408 6.14 -11.85 17.50
N LEU A 409 5.03 -11.83 16.73
CA LEU A 409 4.09 -10.70 16.74
C LEU A 409 3.27 -10.66 18.03
N ILE A 410 3.06 -11.80 18.69
CA ILE A 410 2.24 -11.91 19.90
C ILE A 410 3.08 -12.03 21.16
N LYS A 411 4.22 -12.73 21.07
CA LYS A 411 5.17 -12.89 22.17
C LYS A 411 6.43 -12.12 21.82
N PRO A 412 6.75 -11.03 22.54
CA PRO A 412 7.93 -10.23 22.26
C PRO A 412 9.19 -11.10 22.12
N TYR A 413 9.91 -10.94 21.01
CA TYR A 413 11.13 -11.69 20.76
C TYR A 413 12.19 -11.36 21.81
N GLN A 414 12.73 -12.39 22.46
CA GLN A 414 13.85 -12.25 23.38
C GLN A 414 15.15 -12.62 22.66
N PRO A 415 16.07 -11.66 22.46
CA PRO A 415 17.36 -11.95 21.85
C PRO A 415 18.14 -12.98 22.67
N PRO A 416 18.81 -13.94 22.02
CA PRO A 416 19.74 -14.83 22.73
C PRO A 416 20.86 -14.00 23.37
N GLN A 417 21.14 -14.26 24.64
CA GLN A 417 22.15 -13.56 25.45
C GLN A 417 23.56 -13.65 24.86
#